data_AF-A0A355YNY9-F1
#
_entry.id   AF-A0A355YNY9-F1
#
_cell.length_a   1.000
_cell.length_b   1.000
_cell.length_c   1.000
_cell.angle_alpha   90.00
_cell.angle_beta   90.00
_cell.angle_gamma   90.00
#
_symmetry.space_group_name_H-M   'P 1'
#
loop_
_entity.id
_entity.type
_entity.pdbx_description
1 polymer ?
#
loop_
_entity_poly.entity_id
_entity_poly.type
_entity_poly.pdbx_seq_one_letter_code
_entity_poly.pdbx_strand_id
1 'polypeptide(L)'
;MQELTYADLESQGIDTSMIAACKKLRRLARLDRLRLDEEEHRSGLNRHLFAYIEYCGMDVLSFVKQYLSNLQPYMIERRKEQEKVDTFLCVIDNLYRVSVYIKADYRQFEEAVISFHEDNIRGVAKVNQIMKAKSQAYVPVFADSVLNKVSEENKYVVKAFFQRGMKILPLELAAMKCKDVFVVEKRGIDLQFISYCNDYIRDLYTSDLELDFEKIDVFTMLQQISFTSYGRDTFSSISLLIDSLCIQPDALSRGAADFALVTFVQHLKLTEEQAQEMGHLLEEKFRVTSIRGIDLILDRVERSLEIAVRNGSD
;
A
#
# COMPACT_ATOMS: atom_id res chain seq x y z
N MET A 1 -27.62 -24.96 -13.22
CA MET A 1 -26.78 -23.79 -13.57
C MET A 1 -25.37 -24.32 -13.80
N GLN A 2 -24.76 -24.03 -14.95
CA GLN A 2 -23.39 -24.47 -15.21
C GLN A 2 -22.44 -23.65 -14.32
N GLU A 3 -21.54 -24.33 -13.61
CA GLU A 3 -20.56 -23.64 -12.76
C GLU A 3 -19.52 -22.92 -13.61
N LEU A 4 -19.26 -21.64 -13.30
CA LEU A 4 -18.20 -20.87 -13.96
C LEU A 4 -16.83 -21.49 -13.68
N THR A 5 -16.05 -21.65 -14.74
CA THR A 5 -14.65 -22.08 -14.72
C THR A 5 -13.71 -20.88 -14.91
N TYR A 6 -12.42 -21.07 -14.63
CA TYR A 6 -11.42 -20.02 -14.90
C TYR A 6 -11.27 -19.71 -16.39
N ALA A 7 -11.45 -20.70 -17.27
CA ALA A 7 -11.43 -20.49 -18.71
C ALA A 7 -12.57 -19.54 -19.14
N ASP A 8 -13.74 -19.63 -18.49
CA ASP A 8 -14.85 -18.71 -18.73
C ASP A 8 -14.50 -17.28 -18.32
N LEU A 9 -13.75 -17.09 -17.21
CA LEU A 9 -13.28 -15.76 -16.78
C LEU A 9 -12.21 -15.20 -17.72
N GLU A 10 -11.24 -16.03 -18.11
CA GLU A 10 -10.15 -15.65 -19.02
C GLU A 10 -10.70 -15.24 -20.40
N SER A 11 -11.74 -15.94 -20.89
CA SER A 11 -12.43 -15.56 -22.13
C SER A 11 -13.10 -14.18 -22.07
N GLN A 12 -13.38 -13.68 -20.86
CA GLN A 12 -13.93 -12.35 -20.58
C GLN A 12 -12.83 -11.32 -20.26
N GLY A 13 -11.55 -11.70 -20.36
CA GLY A 13 -10.41 -10.82 -20.09
C GLY A 13 -10.09 -10.61 -18.60
N ILE A 14 -10.68 -11.42 -17.71
CA ILE A 14 -10.38 -11.39 -16.26
C ILE A 14 -9.13 -12.23 -16.01
N ASP A 15 -8.11 -11.63 -15.40
CA ASP A 15 -6.86 -12.33 -15.07
C ASP A 15 -7.02 -13.23 -13.83
N THR A 16 -6.73 -14.51 -14.03
CA THR A 16 -6.79 -15.59 -13.04
C THR A 16 -5.39 -16.10 -12.66
N SER A 17 -4.33 -15.60 -13.31
CA SER A 17 -2.98 -16.17 -13.29
C SER A 17 -2.37 -16.21 -11.90
N MET A 18 -2.75 -15.26 -11.04
CA MET A 18 -2.21 -15.11 -9.69
C MET A 18 -3.01 -15.81 -8.60
N ILE A 19 -4.15 -16.44 -8.92
CA ILE A 19 -4.99 -17.12 -7.92
C ILE A 19 -4.19 -18.18 -7.15
N ALA A 20 -3.45 -19.04 -7.85
CA ALA A 20 -2.70 -20.12 -7.22
C ALA A 20 -1.55 -19.62 -6.34
N ALA A 21 -0.78 -18.64 -6.83
CA ALA A 21 0.33 -18.03 -6.09
C ALA A 21 -0.18 -17.33 -4.83
N CYS A 22 -1.22 -16.51 -4.97
CA CYS A 22 -1.85 -15.78 -3.88
C CYS A 22 -2.43 -16.74 -2.82
N LYS A 23 -3.12 -17.80 -3.24
CA LYS A 23 -3.65 -18.84 -2.35
C LYS A 23 -2.55 -19.52 -1.53
N LYS A 24 -1.40 -19.81 -2.15
CA LYS A 24 -0.24 -20.40 -1.45
C LYS A 24 0.30 -19.46 -0.37
N LEU A 25 0.52 -18.18 -0.71
CA LEU A 25 1.01 -17.17 0.24
C LEU A 25 0.04 -16.97 1.41
N ARG A 26 -1.26 -16.78 1.13
CA ARG A 26 -2.31 -16.64 2.17
C ARG A 26 -2.34 -17.85 3.10
N ARG A 27 -2.24 -19.07 2.56
CA ARG A 27 -2.25 -20.30 3.36
C ARG A 27 -1.07 -20.36 4.32
N LEU A 28 0.14 -20.03 3.85
CA LEU A 28 1.34 -20.06 4.69
C LEU A 28 1.28 -19.02 5.80
N ALA A 29 0.80 -17.82 5.48
CA ALA A 29 0.57 -16.76 6.47
C ALA A 29 -0.41 -17.18 7.57
N ARG A 30 -1.53 -17.81 7.19
CA ARG A 30 -2.57 -18.27 8.14
C ARG A 30 -2.16 -19.47 8.97
N LEU A 31 -1.25 -20.30 8.47
CA LEU A 31 -0.72 -21.48 9.19
C LEU A 31 0.51 -21.18 10.03
N ASP A 32 0.90 -19.90 10.16
CA ASP A 32 2.06 -19.45 10.91
C ASP A 32 3.40 -20.03 10.41
N ARG A 33 3.49 -20.32 9.11
CA ARG A 33 4.65 -21.00 8.48
C ARG A 33 5.55 -20.01 7.71
N LEU A 34 5.72 -18.81 8.26
CA LEU A 34 6.51 -17.72 7.66
C LEU A 34 7.63 -17.29 8.59
N ARG A 35 8.80 -17.01 8.00
CA ARG A 35 9.92 -16.29 8.62
C ARG A 35 10.29 -15.09 7.77
N LEU A 36 10.79 -14.02 8.37
CA LEU A 36 11.30 -12.87 7.64
C LEU A 36 12.74 -13.10 7.20
N ASP A 37 13.03 -12.66 5.98
CA ASP A 37 14.38 -12.43 5.51
C ASP A 37 14.85 -11.08 6.06
N GLU A 38 15.54 -11.12 7.19
CA GLU A 38 16.10 -9.94 7.85
C GLU A 38 17.50 -9.60 7.35
N GLU A 39 18.06 -10.38 6.42
CA GLU A 39 19.38 -10.09 5.88
C GLU A 39 19.37 -8.72 5.20
N GLU A 40 20.28 -7.86 5.64
CA GLU A 40 20.48 -6.57 5.00
C GLU A 40 21.10 -6.80 3.62
N HIS A 41 20.37 -6.39 2.57
CA HIS A 41 20.97 -6.37 1.24
C HIS A 41 22.15 -5.39 1.25
N ARG A 42 23.14 -5.56 0.36
CA ARG A 42 24.34 -4.70 0.30
C ARG A 42 24.08 -3.19 0.24
N SER A 43 22.86 -2.76 -0.07
CA SER A 43 22.45 -1.37 -0.12
C SER A 43 21.74 -0.85 1.14
N GLY A 44 21.29 -1.72 2.06
CA GLY A 44 20.50 -1.34 3.26
C GLY A 44 19.05 -0.93 2.98
N LEU A 45 18.65 -0.88 1.71
CA LEU A 45 17.40 -0.22 1.28
C LEU A 45 16.14 -1.07 1.46
N ASN A 46 16.28 -2.34 1.83
CA ASN A 46 15.16 -3.27 1.98
C ASN A 46 14.44 -3.17 3.33
N ARG A 47 14.98 -2.42 4.30
CA ARG A 47 14.48 -2.42 5.68
C ARG A 47 13.64 -1.20 6.07
N HIS A 48 13.56 -0.16 5.23
CA HIS A 48 12.82 1.07 5.57
C HIS A 48 11.33 0.80 5.90
N LEU A 49 10.70 -0.18 5.23
CA LEU A 49 9.32 -0.57 5.58
C LEU A 49 9.24 -1.22 6.96
N PHE A 50 10.28 -1.95 7.40
CA PHE A 50 10.31 -2.57 8.72
C PHE A 50 10.41 -1.51 9.80
N ALA A 51 11.31 -0.53 9.63
CA ALA A 51 11.43 0.60 10.54
C ALA A 51 10.12 1.40 10.64
N TYR A 52 9.42 1.63 9.52
CA TYR A 52 8.08 2.23 9.54
C TYR A 52 7.05 1.36 10.28
N ILE A 53 7.05 0.04 10.07
CA ILE A 53 6.11 -0.86 10.74
C ILE A 53 6.32 -0.87 12.25
N GLU A 54 7.58 -0.89 12.68
CA GLU A 54 7.99 -0.81 14.09
C GLU A 54 7.61 0.54 14.70
N TYR A 55 7.81 1.64 13.97
CA TYR A 55 7.36 2.98 14.36
C TYR A 55 5.85 3.04 14.62
N CYS A 56 5.05 2.35 13.81
CA CYS A 56 3.61 2.21 14.02
C CYS A 56 3.25 1.31 15.22
N GLY A 57 4.23 0.80 15.97
CA GLY A 57 4.03 -0.06 17.13
C GLY A 57 3.66 -1.51 16.80
N MET A 58 3.98 -1.98 15.58
CA MET A 58 3.68 -3.33 15.13
C MET A 58 4.95 -4.17 14.98
N ASP A 59 4.88 -5.44 15.40
CA ASP A 59 5.89 -6.43 15.04
C ASP A 59 5.86 -6.70 13.53
N VAL A 60 7.03 -6.66 12.89
CA VAL A 60 7.18 -6.76 11.43
C VAL A 60 6.64 -8.08 10.90
N LEU A 61 6.94 -9.19 11.58
CA LEU A 61 6.50 -10.52 11.14
C LEU A 61 4.98 -10.64 11.24
N SER A 62 4.40 -10.11 12.32
CA SER A 62 2.95 -10.05 12.53
C SER A 62 2.26 -9.21 11.46
N PHE A 63 2.82 -8.05 11.12
CA PHE A 63 2.33 -7.22 10.01
C PHE A 63 2.37 -7.99 8.68
N VAL A 64 3.52 -8.59 8.32
CA VAL A 64 3.69 -9.30 7.05
C VAL A 64 2.76 -10.51 6.96
N LYS A 65 2.55 -11.26 8.06
CA LYS A 65 1.55 -12.33 8.14
C LYS A 65 0.16 -11.80 7.87
N GLN A 66 -0.24 -10.71 8.51
CA GLN A 66 -1.54 -10.09 8.31
C GLN A 66 -1.73 -9.64 6.85
N TYR A 67 -0.75 -8.92 6.30
CA TYR A 67 -0.75 -8.45 4.93
C TYR A 67 -0.89 -9.61 3.93
N LEU A 68 -0.06 -10.65 4.06
CA LEU A 68 -0.13 -11.83 3.19
C LEU A 68 -1.41 -12.65 3.37
N SER A 69 -2.00 -12.66 4.57
CA SER A 69 -3.28 -13.33 4.83
C SER A 69 -4.48 -12.64 4.14
N ASN A 70 -4.34 -11.34 3.85
CA ASN A 70 -5.33 -10.49 3.19
C ASN A 70 -5.02 -10.25 1.69
N LEU A 71 -3.85 -10.68 1.21
CA LEU A 71 -3.42 -10.54 -0.19
C LEU A 71 -4.47 -11.06 -1.17
N GLN A 72 -4.84 -10.30 -2.19
CA GLN A 72 -5.81 -10.71 -3.20
C GLN A 72 -5.12 -10.97 -4.55
N PRO A 73 -5.64 -11.87 -5.40
CA PRO A 73 -4.98 -12.22 -6.67
C PRO A 73 -4.70 -11.01 -7.57
N TYR A 74 -5.65 -10.08 -7.67
CA TYR A 74 -5.54 -8.90 -8.52
C TYR A 74 -4.55 -7.85 -8.02
N MET A 75 -4.10 -7.97 -6.77
CA MET A 75 -3.12 -7.03 -6.20
C MET A 75 -1.74 -7.25 -6.77
N ILE A 76 -1.44 -8.48 -7.19
CA ILE A 76 -0.07 -8.88 -7.46
C ILE A 76 0.17 -9.28 -8.91
N GLU A 77 1.43 -9.16 -9.33
CA GLU A 77 1.94 -9.73 -10.57
C GLU A 77 3.19 -10.57 -10.27
N ARG A 78 3.37 -11.68 -10.99
CA ARG A 78 4.58 -12.51 -10.85
C ARG A 78 5.75 -11.94 -11.65
N ARG A 79 6.93 -11.95 -11.06
CA ARG A 79 8.21 -11.53 -11.63
C ARG A 79 9.10 -12.75 -11.84
N LYS A 80 8.75 -13.59 -12.82
CA LYS A 80 9.44 -14.86 -13.10
C LYS A 80 10.92 -14.67 -13.40
N GLU A 81 11.28 -13.56 -14.03
CA GLU A 81 12.66 -13.20 -14.34
C GLU A 81 13.54 -12.97 -13.10
N GLN A 82 12.93 -12.76 -11.93
CA GLN A 82 13.64 -12.64 -10.64
C GLN A 82 13.72 -13.97 -9.88
N GLU A 83 13.02 -15.02 -10.33
CA GLU A 83 13.02 -16.36 -9.74
C GLU A 83 14.25 -17.15 -10.24
N LYS A 84 15.44 -16.74 -9.80
CA LYS A 84 16.72 -17.38 -10.18
C LYS A 84 16.86 -18.84 -9.71
N VAL A 85 15.94 -19.30 -8.86
CA VAL A 85 15.91 -20.61 -8.24
C VAL A 85 14.47 -21.09 -8.26
N ASP A 86 14.23 -22.36 -8.59
CA ASP A 86 12.88 -22.93 -8.70
C ASP A 86 12.07 -22.90 -7.40
N THR A 87 12.74 -22.71 -6.25
CA THR A 87 12.09 -22.57 -4.95
C THR A 87 11.58 -21.16 -4.69
N PHE A 88 11.91 -20.18 -5.53
CA PHE A 88 11.49 -18.80 -5.35
C PHE A 88 10.14 -18.56 -6.01
N LEU A 89 9.29 -17.80 -5.32
CA LEU A 89 8.15 -17.11 -5.90
C LEU A 89 8.35 -15.62 -5.67
N CYS A 90 8.48 -14.87 -6.75
CA CYS A 90 8.66 -13.42 -6.71
C CYS A 90 7.40 -12.76 -7.26
N VAL A 91 6.74 -11.96 -6.43
CA VAL A 91 5.56 -11.19 -6.84
C VAL A 91 5.72 -9.73 -6.42
N ILE A 92 5.01 -8.85 -7.11
CA ILE A 92 4.93 -7.43 -6.74
C ILE A 92 3.48 -7.01 -6.55
N ASP A 93 3.18 -6.23 -5.50
CA ASP A 93 1.95 -5.44 -5.43
C ASP A 93 2.19 -4.10 -6.12
N ASN A 94 1.52 -3.87 -7.26
CA ASN A 94 1.69 -2.69 -8.11
C ASN A 94 0.61 -1.62 -7.89
N LEU A 95 -0.18 -1.73 -6.81
CA LEU A 95 -1.28 -0.81 -6.54
C LEU A 95 -0.84 0.43 -5.76
N TYR A 96 0.41 0.50 -5.32
CA TYR A 96 1.00 1.66 -4.65
C TYR A 96 1.73 2.60 -5.61
N ARG A 97 2.12 3.78 -5.11
CA ARG A 97 3.04 4.67 -5.81
C ARG A 97 4.35 3.99 -6.15
N VAL A 98 4.95 3.28 -5.21
CA VAL A 98 6.10 2.41 -5.44
C VAL A 98 5.63 0.99 -5.16
N SER A 99 5.84 0.06 -6.11
CA SER A 99 5.42 -1.33 -5.94
C SER A 99 6.05 -1.95 -4.69
N VAL A 100 5.34 -2.87 -4.03
CA VAL A 100 5.91 -3.68 -2.95
C VAL A 100 6.35 -5.02 -3.51
N TYR A 101 7.62 -5.34 -3.38
CA TYR A 101 8.21 -6.60 -3.78
C TYR A 101 8.14 -7.63 -2.64
N ILE A 102 7.70 -8.84 -2.99
CA ILE A 102 7.53 -9.97 -2.09
C ILE A 102 8.24 -11.18 -2.70
N LYS A 103 9.30 -11.63 -2.04
CA LYS A 103 10.03 -12.85 -2.39
C LYS A 103 9.73 -13.92 -1.35
N ALA A 104 9.17 -15.05 -1.79
CA ALA A 104 9.03 -16.22 -0.94
C ALA A 104 10.02 -17.32 -1.39
N ASP A 105 10.89 -17.76 -0.48
CA ASP A 105 11.75 -18.92 -0.69
C ASP A 105 11.19 -20.15 0.03
N TYR A 106 10.90 -21.21 -0.74
CA TYR A 106 10.33 -22.47 -0.26
C TYR A 106 11.36 -23.59 -0.01
N ARG A 107 12.66 -23.27 0.08
CA ARG A 107 13.70 -24.28 0.36
C ARG A 107 13.52 -25.02 1.67
N GLN A 108 13.01 -24.33 2.70
CA GLN A 108 12.73 -24.94 3.99
C GLN A 108 11.43 -25.72 3.84
N PHE A 109 11.51 -27.05 3.85
CA PHE A 109 10.31 -27.87 3.81
C PHE A 109 9.36 -27.38 4.90
N GLU A 110 8.17 -27.02 4.45
CA GLU A 110 7.08 -26.49 5.25
C GLU A 110 7.05 -24.99 5.56
N GLU A 111 8.17 -24.31 5.72
CA GLU A 111 8.22 -22.87 6.04
C GLU A 111 8.65 -22.06 4.81
N ALA A 112 8.17 -20.81 4.70
CA ALA A 112 8.64 -19.89 3.68
C ALA A 112 9.41 -18.73 4.31
N VAL A 113 10.58 -18.42 3.77
CA VAL A 113 11.35 -17.22 4.12
C VAL A 113 10.89 -16.08 3.19
N ILE A 114 10.45 -14.98 3.78
CA ILE A 114 9.82 -13.86 3.08
C ILE A 114 10.71 -12.63 3.12
N SER A 115 11.14 -12.14 1.97
CA SER A 115 11.60 -10.74 1.82
C SER A 115 10.42 -9.85 1.45
N PHE A 116 10.33 -8.70 2.10
CA PHE A 116 9.23 -7.75 1.92
C PHE A 116 9.77 -6.32 1.95
N HIS A 117 9.74 -5.63 0.81
CA HIS A 117 10.28 -4.26 0.69
C HIS A 117 9.70 -3.55 -0.53
N GLU A 118 9.85 -2.23 -0.63
CA GLU A 118 9.53 -1.54 -1.88
C GLU A 118 10.46 -1.96 -3.02
N ASP A 119 9.89 -2.14 -4.22
CA ASP A 119 10.60 -2.52 -5.43
C ASP A 119 11.57 -1.39 -5.82
N ASN A 120 12.86 -1.70 -5.75
CA ASN A 120 13.92 -0.81 -6.17
C ASN A 120 14.90 -1.59 -7.04
N ILE A 121 15.20 -1.05 -8.21
CA ILE A 121 16.13 -1.65 -9.16
C ILE A 121 17.41 -0.83 -9.13
N ARG A 122 18.50 -1.44 -8.66
CA ARG A 122 19.82 -0.78 -8.51
C ARG A 122 19.77 0.45 -7.61
N GLY A 123 18.99 0.38 -6.53
CA GLY A 123 18.86 1.48 -5.57
C GLY A 123 17.99 2.63 -6.06
N VAL A 124 17.10 2.40 -7.04
CA VAL A 124 16.09 3.38 -7.46
C VAL A 124 14.71 2.73 -7.42
N ALA A 125 13.85 3.25 -6.56
CA ALA A 125 12.43 2.95 -6.47
C ALA A 125 11.66 3.79 -7.50
N LYS A 126 11.16 3.11 -8.54
CA LYS A 126 10.40 3.78 -9.62
C LYS A 126 8.94 3.92 -9.23
N VAL A 127 8.40 5.12 -9.49
CA VAL A 127 6.97 5.37 -9.36
C VAL A 127 6.20 4.58 -10.44
N ASN A 128 5.15 3.89 -10.03
CA ASN A 128 4.26 3.15 -10.92
C ASN A 128 3.52 4.11 -11.85
N GLN A 129 3.36 3.71 -13.10
CA GLN A 129 2.50 4.43 -14.01
C GLN A 129 1.05 4.33 -13.54
N ILE A 130 0.31 5.43 -13.69
CA ILE A 130 -1.12 5.44 -13.41
C ILE A 130 -1.79 4.38 -14.31
N MET A 131 -2.38 3.36 -13.69
CA MET A 131 -3.12 2.34 -14.42
C MET A 131 -4.30 3.00 -15.13
N LYS A 132 -4.36 2.96 -16.46
CA LYS A 132 -5.50 3.52 -17.19
C LYS A 132 -6.77 2.76 -16.76
N ALA A 133 -7.86 3.49 -16.52
CA ALA A 133 -9.16 2.99 -16.03
C ALA A 133 -9.81 1.87 -16.87
N LYS A 134 -9.24 1.54 -18.05
CA LYS A 134 -9.67 0.41 -18.90
C LYS A 134 -9.05 -0.94 -18.51
N SER A 135 -8.17 -0.99 -17.52
CA SER A 135 -7.59 -2.24 -17.01
C SER A 135 -8.61 -2.96 -16.11
N GLN A 136 -9.13 -4.10 -16.57
CA GLN A 136 -9.92 -5.09 -15.82
C GLN A 136 -10.93 -4.53 -14.81
N ALA A 137 -12.13 -4.18 -15.30
CA ALA A 137 -13.24 -3.75 -14.45
C ALA A 137 -13.62 -4.79 -13.38
N TYR A 138 -13.44 -6.07 -13.68
CA TYR A 138 -13.74 -7.19 -12.81
C TYR A 138 -12.50 -7.99 -12.46
N VAL A 139 -12.38 -8.38 -11.19
CA VAL A 139 -11.20 -9.06 -10.64
C VAL A 139 -11.59 -10.22 -9.73
N PRO A 140 -10.79 -11.30 -9.68
CA PRO A 140 -11.00 -12.39 -8.74
C PRO A 140 -10.50 -12.01 -7.33
N VAL A 141 -11.30 -12.35 -6.32
CA VAL A 141 -11.00 -12.15 -4.90
C VAL A 141 -11.33 -13.40 -4.10
N PHE A 142 -10.61 -13.60 -3.00
CA PHE A 142 -10.96 -14.54 -1.96
C PHE A 142 -11.88 -13.85 -0.95
N ALA A 143 -13.09 -14.38 -0.82
CA ALA A 143 -14.03 -13.97 0.22
C ALA A 143 -13.68 -14.64 1.55
N ASP A 144 -13.86 -13.91 2.65
CA ASP A 144 -13.74 -14.46 4.00
C ASP A 144 -15.09 -15.04 4.46
N SER A 145 -16.22 -14.49 4.00
CA SER A 145 -17.54 -15.10 4.19
C SER A 145 -18.53 -14.76 3.08
N VAL A 146 -19.51 -15.64 2.86
CA VAL A 146 -20.68 -15.36 2.04
C VAL A 146 -21.79 -14.85 2.95
N LEU A 147 -22.30 -13.65 2.67
CA LEU A 147 -23.37 -13.02 3.45
C LEU A 147 -24.76 -13.35 2.89
N ASN A 148 -24.88 -13.31 1.56
CA ASN A 148 -26.15 -13.59 0.89
C ASN A 148 -25.91 -14.27 -0.46
N LYS A 149 -26.91 -15.02 -0.94
CA LYS A 149 -26.97 -15.63 -2.27
C LYS A 149 -28.37 -15.43 -2.84
N VAL A 150 -28.45 -14.90 -4.05
CA VAL A 150 -29.71 -14.81 -4.80
C VAL A 150 -30.13 -16.22 -5.24
N SER A 151 -31.34 -16.63 -4.89
CA SER A 151 -31.89 -17.93 -5.29
C SER A 151 -31.85 -18.10 -6.80
N GLU A 152 -31.43 -19.28 -7.25
CA GLU A 152 -31.37 -19.67 -8.67
C GLU A 152 -30.41 -18.84 -9.57
N GLU A 153 -29.69 -17.86 -9.02
CA GLU A 153 -28.70 -17.05 -9.74
C GLU A 153 -27.27 -17.26 -9.20
N ASN A 154 -26.26 -16.99 -10.04
CA ASN A 154 -24.86 -16.94 -9.61
C ASN A 154 -24.49 -15.55 -9.06
N LYS A 155 -25.32 -15.00 -8.17
CA LYS A 155 -25.12 -13.69 -7.54
C LYS A 155 -25.03 -13.83 -6.02
N TYR A 156 -23.97 -13.26 -5.46
CA TYR A 156 -23.64 -13.34 -4.05
C TYR A 156 -23.36 -11.94 -3.51
N VAL A 157 -23.58 -11.78 -2.21
CA VAL A 157 -22.94 -10.71 -1.43
C VAL A 157 -21.90 -11.36 -0.56
N VAL A 158 -20.65 -10.95 -0.70
CA VAL A 158 -19.52 -11.52 0.04
C VAL A 158 -18.84 -10.46 0.89
N LYS A 159 -18.31 -10.87 2.03
CA LYS A 159 -17.43 -10.06 2.86
C LYS A 159 -15.98 -10.49 2.64
N ALA A 160 -15.10 -9.53 2.42
CA ALA A 160 -13.67 -9.77 2.35
C ALA A 160 -12.88 -8.64 3.03
N PHE A 161 -11.79 -8.99 3.67
CA PHE A 161 -10.83 -8.02 4.18
C PHE A 161 -9.81 -7.67 3.08
N PHE A 162 -9.67 -6.36 2.85
CA PHE A 162 -8.68 -5.81 1.95
C PHE A 162 -7.71 -4.95 2.76
N GLN A 163 -6.43 -5.04 2.45
CA GLN A 163 -5.39 -4.32 3.16
C GLN A 163 -4.56 -3.46 2.21
N ARG A 164 -4.27 -2.23 2.62
CA ARG A 164 -3.27 -1.36 2.03
C ARG A 164 -2.42 -0.73 3.13
N GLY A 165 -1.11 -0.98 3.15
CA GLY A 165 -0.25 -0.47 4.21
C GLY A 165 -0.80 -0.91 5.58
N MET A 166 -0.94 0.06 6.49
CA MET A 166 -1.57 -0.13 7.80
C MET A 166 -3.10 -0.21 7.79
N LYS A 167 -3.76 0.16 6.68
CA LYS A 167 -5.22 0.18 6.59
C LYS A 167 -5.80 -1.16 6.19
N ILE A 168 -6.71 -1.68 7.01
CA ILE A 168 -7.58 -2.80 6.66
C ILE A 168 -9.03 -2.31 6.56
N LEU A 169 -9.71 -2.70 5.49
CA LEU A 169 -11.13 -2.44 5.26
C LEU A 169 -11.89 -3.75 5.08
N PRO A 170 -12.90 -4.05 5.92
CA PRO A 170 -13.89 -5.07 5.62
C PRO A 170 -14.88 -4.50 4.59
N LEU A 171 -14.94 -5.10 3.40
CA LEU A 171 -15.86 -4.68 2.34
C LEU A 171 -16.91 -5.74 2.08
N GLU A 172 -18.15 -5.30 1.85
CA GLU A 172 -19.25 -6.12 1.38
C GLU A 172 -19.48 -5.85 -0.11
N LEU A 173 -19.33 -6.88 -0.93
CA LEU A 173 -19.25 -6.74 -2.38
C LEU A 173 -20.27 -7.67 -3.05
N ALA A 174 -20.96 -7.14 -4.06
CA ALA A 174 -21.72 -7.96 -5.00
C ALA A 174 -20.73 -8.76 -5.86
N ALA A 175 -20.98 -10.06 -5.99
CA ALA A 175 -20.03 -10.98 -6.61
C ALA A 175 -20.68 -12.12 -7.39
N MET A 176 -19.93 -12.67 -8.34
CA MET A 176 -20.23 -13.94 -9.01
C MET A 176 -19.24 -15.00 -8.55
N LYS A 177 -19.72 -16.21 -8.22
CA LYS A 177 -18.82 -17.30 -7.80
C LYS A 177 -18.23 -18.00 -9.02
N CYS A 178 -16.92 -18.24 -8.99
CA CYS A 178 -16.21 -19.09 -9.94
C CYS A 178 -15.24 -20.00 -9.18
N LYS A 179 -15.53 -21.30 -9.14
CA LYS A 179 -14.79 -22.28 -8.33
C LYS A 179 -14.64 -21.81 -6.86
N ASP A 180 -13.42 -21.54 -6.44
CA ASP A 180 -12.99 -21.12 -5.10
C ASP A 180 -12.73 -19.60 -4.96
N VAL A 181 -13.04 -18.81 -6.00
CA VAL A 181 -12.97 -17.35 -5.96
C VAL A 181 -14.32 -16.70 -6.26
N PHE A 182 -14.39 -15.41 -5.96
CA PHE A 182 -15.49 -14.53 -6.30
C PHE A 182 -14.99 -13.45 -7.24
N VAL A 183 -15.80 -13.10 -8.25
CA VAL A 183 -15.50 -12.03 -9.20
C VAL A 183 -16.30 -10.79 -8.79
N VAL A 184 -15.59 -9.69 -8.59
CA VAL A 184 -16.15 -8.41 -8.08
C VAL A 184 -15.67 -7.24 -8.93
N GLU A 185 -16.37 -6.11 -8.88
CA GLU A 185 -15.96 -4.88 -9.55
C GLU A 185 -14.77 -4.23 -8.81
N LYS A 186 -13.63 -4.10 -9.49
CA LYS A 186 -12.38 -3.56 -8.92
C LYS A 186 -12.53 -2.12 -8.44
N ARG A 187 -13.25 -1.30 -9.22
CA ARG A 187 -13.47 0.13 -8.93
C ARG A 187 -14.15 0.31 -7.57
N GLY A 188 -15.09 -0.57 -7.22
CA GLY A 188 -15.76 -0.56 -5.93
C GLY A 188 -14.80 -0.74 -4.75
N ILE A 189 -13.71 -1.49 -4.92
CA ILE A 189 -12.67 -1.68 -3.90
C ILE A 189 -11.72 -0.49 -3.86
N ASP A 190 -11.19 -0.09 -5.01
CA ASP A 190 -10.18 0.98 -5.10
C ASP A 190 -10.71 2.31 -4.56
N LEU A 191 -11.97 2.64 -4.88
CA LEU A 191 -12.60 3.87 -4.39
C LEU A 191 -12.68 3.93 -2.87
N GLN A 192 -12.82 2.82 -2.16
CA GLN A 192 -12.88 2.83 -0.69
C GLN A 192 -11.56 3.30 -0.09
N PHE A 193 -10.43 2.87 -0.66
CA PHE A 193 -9.11 3.31 -0.22
C PHE A 193 -8.77 4.73 -0.67
N ILE A 194 -9.17 5.11 -1.89
CA ILE A 194 -8.98 6.48 -2.40
C ILE A 194 -9.79 7.47 -1.56
N SER A 195 -11.07 7.18 -1.30
CA SER A 195 -11.92 7.99 -0.44
C SER A 195 -11.35 8.08 0.97
N TYR A 196 -10.90 6.96 1.57
CA TYR A 196 -10.26 6.98 2.88
C TYR A 196 -9.09 7.98 2.94
N CYS A 197 -8.19 7.96 1.95
CA CYS A 197 -7.05 8.87 1.90
C CYS A 197 -7.46 10.32 1.62
N ASN A 198 -8.39 10.55 0.68
CA ASN A 198 -8.85 11.91 0.35
C ASN A 198 -9.63 12.55 1.50
N ASP A 199 -10.48 11.77 2.19
CA ASP A 199 -11.20 12.23 3.37
C ASP A 199 -10.19 12.62 4.47
N TYR A 200 -9.15 11.79 4.67
CA TYR A 200 -8.13 12.10 5.67
C TYR A 200 -7.29 13.33 5.31
N ILE A 201 -6.90 13.51 4.04
CA ILE A 201 -6.25 14.76 3.62
C ILE A 201 -7.16 15.96 3.88
N ARG A 202 -8.43 15.88 3.50
CA ARG A 202 -9.37 16.99 3.73
C ARG A 202 -9.43 17.34 5.21
N ASP A 203 -9.48 16.35 6.10
CA ASP A 203 -9.45 16.56 7.55
C ASP A 203 -8.15 17.28 7.98
N LEU A 204 -6.99 16.82 7.50
CA LEU A 204 -5.69 17.48 7.76
C LEU A 204 -5.67 18.94 7.29
N TYR A 205 -6.26 19.26 6.14
CA TYR A 205 -6.29 20.64 5.63
C TYR A 205 -7.28 21.53 6.37
N THR A 206 -8.47 21.00 6.69
CA THR A 206 -9.58 21.83 7.17
C THR A 206 -9.64 21.94 8.68
N SER A 207 -9.32 20.87 9.40
CA SER A 207 -9.45 20.83 10.86
C SER A 207 -8.16 21.25 11.54
N ASP A 208 -7.01 20.83 11.01
CA ASP A 208 -5.71 21.09 11.66
C ASP A 208 -5.05 22.38 11.16
N LEU A 209 -5.38 22.85 9.95
CA LEU A 209 -4.68 23.96 9.28
C LEU A 209 -5.57 25.14 8.87
N GLU A 210 -6.90 24.99 8.94
CA GLU A 210 -7.88 25.97 8.46
C GLU A 210 -7.63 26.44 7.00
N LEU A 211 -7.14 25.54 6.15
CA LEU A 211 -6.76 25.81 4.77
C LEU A 211 -7.89 25.51 3.77
N ASP A 212 -7.88 26.26 2.66
CA ASP A 212 -8.80 26.08 1.55
C ASP A 212 -8.46 24.85 0.71
N PHE A 213 -9.13 23.73 1.03
CA PHE A 213 -8.97 22.44 0.35
C PHE A 213 -9.44 22.46 -1.11
N GLU A 214 -10.25 23.45 -1.54
CA GLU A 214 -10.75 23.51 -2.92
C GLU A 214 -9.64 23.78 -3.95
N LYS A 215 -8.47 24.22 -3.50
CA LYS A 215 -7.30 24.50 -4.35
C LYS A 215 -6.40 23.29 -4.59
N ILE A 216 -6.73 22.13 -4.03
CA ILE A 216 -5.89 20.93 -4.04
C ILE A 216 -6.54 19.84 -4.89
N ASP A 217 -5.76 19.27 -5.81
CA ASP A 217 -6.17 18.08 -6.54
C ASP A 217 -6.17 16.87 -5.61
N VAL A 218 -7.25 16.09 -5.68
CA VAL A 218 -7.44 14.87 -4.90
C VAL A 218 -6.86 13.64 -5.60
N PHE A 219 -6.58 12.57 -4.85
CA PHE A 219 -6.20 11.31 -5.46
C PHE A 219 -7.37 10.72 -6.24
N THR A 220 -7.06 10.20 -7.42
CA THR A 220 -8.00 9.50 -8.29
C THR A 220 -7.61 8.04 -8.50
N MET A 221 -6.37 7.67 -8.14
CA MET A 221 -5.76 6.37 -8.42
C MET A 221 -4.85 5.94 -7.26
N LEU A 222 -4.84 4.64 -6.94
CA LEU A 222 -4.03 4.11 -5.83
C LEU A 222 -2.52 4.30 -6.07
N GLN A 223 -2.05 4.29 -7.32
CA GLN A 223 -0.64 4.54 -7.67
C GLN A 223 -0.17 5.97 -7.39
N GLN A 224 -1.05 6.85 -6.92
CA GLN A 224 -0.66 8.16 -6.42
C GLN A 224 -0.26 8.12 -4.94
N ILE A 225 -0.56 7.03 -4.23
CA ILE A 225 -0.47 6.93 -2.77
C ILE A 225 0.61 5.90 -2.40
N SER A 226 1.52 6.30 -1.53
CA SER A 226 2.61 5.46 -1.03
C SER A 226 2.12 4.43 -0.03
N PHE A 227 2.85 3.32 0.12
CA PHE A 227 2.53 2.26 1.08
C PHE A 227 2.35 2.80 2.51
N THR A 228 3.23 3.73 2.88
CA THR A 228 3.28 4.38 4.20
C THR A 228 2.19 5.41 4.44
N SER A 229 1.39 5.77 3.43
CA SER A 229 0.36 6.81 3.53
C SER A 229 -1.01 6.29 3.98
N TYR A 230 -1.12 4.98 4.24
CA TYR A 230 -2.38 4.35 4.64
C TYR A 230 -2.57 4.25 6.17
N GLY A 231 -1.62 4.73 6.99
CA GLY A 231 -1.79 4.82 8.44
C GLY A 231 -2.52 6.08 8.92
N ARG A 232 -2.48 6.31 10.24
CA ARG A 232 -2.98 7.52 10.92
C ARG A 232 -1.99 8.09 11.94
N ASP A 233 -0.83 7.47 12.05
CA ASP A 233 0.30 7.99 12.79
C ASP A 233 0.92 9.19 12.05
N THR A 234 1.75 9.95 12.77
CA THR A 234 2.37 11.17 12.27
C THR A 234 3.19 10.94 11.00
N PHE A 235 3.93 9.83 10.91
CA PHE A 235 4.70 9.49 9.71
C PHE A 235 3.78 9.31 8.50
N SER A 236 2.69 8.56 8.68
CA SER A 236 1.69 8.34 7.65
C SER A 236 1.03 9.63 7.18
N SER A 237 0.73 10.57 8.09
CA SER A 237 0.19 11.90 7.74
C SER A 237 1.17 12.69 6.88
N ILE A 238 2.45 12.74 7.27
CA ILE A 238 3.52 13.42 6.50
C ILE A 238 3.67 12.76 5.12
N SER A 239 3.74 11.43 5.07
CA SER A 239 3.82 10.65 3.83
C SER A 239 2.65 10.96 2.89
N LEU A 240 1.43 11.04 3.41
CA LEU A 240 0.22 11.35 2.64
C LEU A 240 0.21 12.79 2.11
N LEU A 241 0.69 13.76 2.90
CA LEU A 241 0.84 15.16 2.49
C LEU A 241 1.93 15.32 1.41
N ILE A 242 3.05 14.57 1.51
CA ILE A 242 4.06 14.50 0.45
C ILE A 242 3.45 13.91 -0.83
N ASP A 243 2.68 12.83 -0.73
CA ASP A 243 2.00 12.24 -1.88
C ASP A 243 1.05 13.25 -2.55
N SER A 244 0.27 13.98 -1.75
CA SER A 244 -0.63 15.05 -2.19
C SER A 244 0.12 16.15 -2.94
N LEU A 245 1.22 16.66 -2.36
CA LEU A 245 2.08 17.67 -2.99
C LEU A 245 2.60 17.20 -4.37
N CYS A 246 3.00 15.93 -4.47
CA CYS A 246 3.58 15.39 -5.69
C CYS A 246 2.58 15.23 -6.85
N ILE A 247 1.27 15.18 -6.59
CA ILE A 247 0.26 15.03 -7.66
C ILE A 247 -0.24 16.38 -8.20
N GLN A 248 0.08 17.48 -7.52
CA GLN A 248 -0.42 18.80 -7.90
C GLN A 248 0.15 19.24 -9.27
N PRO A 249 -0.72 19.64 -10.22
CA PRO A 249 -0.31 19.85 -11.62
C PRO A 249 0.36 21.19 -11.87
N ASP A 250 0.02 22.21 -11.08
CA ASP A 250 0.44 23.60 -11.30
C ASP A 250 1.19 24.18 -10.09
N ALA A 251 1.74 25.38 -10.23
CA ALA A 251 2.56 25.99 -9.19
C ALA A 251 1.74 26.49 -7.99
N LEU A 252 0.49 26.89 -8.19
CA LEU A 252 -0.36 27.44 -7.15
C LEU A 252 -0.88 26.33 -6.24
N SER A 253 -1.41 25.25 -6.82
CA SER A 253 -1.83 24.06 -6.07
C SER A 253 -0.64 23.39 -5.35
N ARG A 254 0.54 23.32 -5.98
CA ARG A 254 1.78 22.89 -5.31
C ARG A 254 2.16 23.76 -4.13
N GLY A 255 2.07 25.09 -4.28
CA GLY A 255 2.37 26.02 -3.19
C GLY A 255 1.41 25.84 -1.99
N ALA A 256 0.12 25.66 -2.27
CA ALA A 256 -0.87 25.37 -1.23
C ALA A 256 -0.59 24.03 -0.52
N ALA A 257 -0.24 22.98 -1.28
CA ALA A 257 0.08 21.68 -0.70
C ALA A 257 1.37 21.69 0.12
N ASP A 258 2.41 22.40 -0.35
CA ASP A 258 3.67 22.54 0.37
C ASP A 258 3.46 23.34 1.66
N PHE A 259 2.67 24.41 1.61
CA PHE A 259 2.29 25.18 2.80
C PHE A 259 1.55 24.31 3.82
N ALA A 260 0.61 23.47 3.37
CA ALA A 260 -0.10 22.56 4.26
C ALA A 260 0.83 21.54 4.92
N LEU A 261 1.73 20.93 4.15
CA LEU A 261 2.76 20.00 4.66
C LEU A 261 3.63 20.67 5.74
N VAL A 262 4.19 21.84 5.43
CA VAL A 262 5.07 22.59 6.34
C VAL A 262 4.32 22.99 7.60
N THR A 263 3.11 23.52 7.46
CA THR A 263 2.29 23.97 8.59
C THR A 263 1.91 22.79 9.48
N PHE A 264 1.48 21.66 8.91
CA PHE A 264 1.19 20.45 9.67
C PHE A 264 2.38 20.01 10.52
N VAL A 265 3.56 19.90 9.91
CA VAL A 265 4.78 19.47 10.60
C VAL A 265 5.15 20.42 11.74
N GLN A 266 5.06 21.74 11.54
CA GLN A 266 5.39 22.74 12.56
C GLN A 266 4.46 22.76 13.78
N HIS A 267 3.23 22.25 13.63
CA HIS A 267 2.24 22.16 14.70
C HIS A 267 2.29 20.83 15.46
N LEU A 268 3.15 19.89 15.03
CA LEU A 268 3.36 18.66 15.77
C LEU A 268 3.99 18.96 17.13
N LYS A 269 3.55 18.24 18.16
CA LYS A 269 4.14 18.31 19.50
C LYS A 269 5.07 17.11 19.66
N LEU A 270 6.35 17.31 19.36
CA LEU A 270 7.37 16.27 19.39
C LEU A 270 8.49 16.65 20.37
N THR A 271 9.02 15.63 21.04
CA THR A 271 10.33 15.74 21.70
C THR A 271 11.46 15.77 20.66
N GLU A 272 12.65 16.19 21.07
CA GLU A 272 13.84 16.16 20.20
C GLU A 272 14.13 14.75 19.67
N GLU A 273 14.03 13.73 20.53
CA GLU A 273 14.23 12.32 20.15
C GLU A 273 13.21 11.87 19.08
N GLN A 274 11.93 12.20 19.26
CA GLN A 274 10.87 11.86 18.30
C GLN A 274 11.05 12.58 16.96
N ALA A 275 11.49 13.83 16.98
CA ALA A 275 11.76 14.59 15.75
C ALA A 275 12.96 14.02 14.99
N GLN A 276 14.03 13.63 15.69
CA GLN A 276 15.19 12.98 15.10
C GLN A 276 14.84 11.61 14.49
N GLU A 277 14.09 10.78 15.22
CA GLU A 277 13.60 9.49 14.73
C GLU A 277 12.74 9.68 13.47
N MET A 278 11.79 10.62 13.51
CA MET A 278 10.93 10.95 12.36
C MET A 278 11.73 11.38 11.14
N GLY A 279 12.71 12.28 11.32
CA GLY A 279 13.59 12.75 10.25
C GLY A 279 14.36 11.60 9.61
N HIS A 280 14.95 10.73 10.43
CA HIS A 280 15.69 9.55 9.96
C HIS A 280 14.80 8.58 9.18
N LEU A 281 13.61 8.26 9.69
CA LEU A 281 12.67 7.37 9.00
C LEU A 281 12.24 7.94 7.64
N LEU A 282 12.01 9.26 7.56
CA LEU A 282 11.61 9.91 6.32
C LEU A 282 12.76 9.88 5.31
N GLU A 283 13.99 10.17 5.76
CA GLU A 283 15.18 10.06 4.92
C GLU A 283 15.34 8.63 4.39
N GLU A 284 15.27 7.61 5.25
CA GLU A 284 15.36 6.21 4.85
C GLU A 284 14.28 5.80 3.83
N LYS A 285 13.03 6.21 4.07
CA LYS A 285 11.89 5.91 3.18
C LYS A 285 12.07 6.51 1.79
N PHE A 286 12.56 7.74 1.71
CA PHE A 286 12.63 8.49 0.45
C PHE A 286 14.02 8.48 -0.20
N ARG A 287 15.04 7.91 0.46
CA ARG A 287 16.44 7.88 -0.01
C ARG A 287 16.62 7.46 -1.47
N VAL A 288 15.80 6.52 -1.93
CA VAL A 288 15.96 5.85 -3.23
C VAL A 288 14.84 6.16 -4.21
N THR A 289 13.96 7.09 -3.86
CA THR A 289 12.79 7.38 -4.68
C THR A 289 13.15 8.11 -5.97
N SER A 290 12.41 7.85 -7.04
CA SER A 290 12.53 8.58 -8.31
C SER A 290 11.71 9.89 -8.32
N ILE A 291 11.13 10.31 -7.19
CA ILE A 291 10.34 11.54 -7.09
C ILE A 291 11.28 12.75 -7.25
N ARG A 292 10.99 13.61 -8.23
CA ARG A 292 11.81 14.79 -8.52
C ARG A 292 11.64 15.86 -7.44
N GLY A 293 12.75 16.36 -6.89
CA GLY A 293 12.75 17.44 -5.89
C GLY A 293 12.33 16.98 -4.49
N ILE A 294 12.30 15.67 -4.25
CA ILE A 294 11.98 15.11 -2.93
C ILE A 294 12.98 15.54 -1.86
N ASP A 295 14.25 15.67 -2.23
CA ASP A 295 15.34 16.20 -1.41
C ASP A 295 15.01 17.59 -0.85
N LEU A 296 14.47 18.46 -1.70
CA LEU A 296 14.04 19.80 -1.27
C LEU A 296 12.81 19.74 -0.36
N ILE A 297 11.90 18.78 -0.58
CA ILE A 297 10.73 18.59 0.28
C ILE A 297 11.17 18.09 1.65
N LEU A 298 12.08 17.11 1.71
CA LEU A 298 12.60 16.55 2.96
C LEU A 298 13.38 17.59 3.77
N ASP A 299 14.24 18.40 3.14
CA ASP A 299 14.95 19.51 3.82
C ASP A 299 13.96 20.52 4.44
N ARG A 300 12.83 20.79 3.78
CA ARG A 300 11.77 21.63 4.37
C ARG A 300 11.07 20.95 5.55
N VAL A 301 10.78 19.65 5.44
CA VAL A 301 10.18 18.88 6.53
C VAL A 301 11.11 18.82 7.74
N GLU A 302 12.40 18.56 7.54
CA GLU A 302 13.43 18.52 8.59
C GLU A 302 13.49 19.86 9.35
N ARG A 303 13.59 20.99 8.64
CA ARG A 303 13.56 22.31 9.28
C ARG A 303 12.26 22.58 10.04
N SER A 304 11.13 22.09 9.53
CA SER A 304 9.85 22.22 10.21
C SER A 304 9.77 21.36 11.47
N LEU A 305 10.40 20.19 11.49
CA LEU A 305 10.52 19.35 12.68
C LEU A 305 11.34 20.07 13.77
N GLU A 306 12.43 20.75 13.41
CA GLU A 306 13.20 21.58 14.37
C GLU A 306 12.35 22.68 15.01
N ILE A 307 11.48 23.32 14.22
CA ILE A 307 10.54 24.34 14.71
C ILE A 307 9.50 23.70 15.63
N ALA A 308 8.96 22.53 15.27
CA ALA A 308 7.97 21.79 16.06
C ALA A 308 8.51 21.46 17.46
N VAL A 309 9.76 21.02 17.58
CA VAL A 309 10.42 20.75 18.87
C VAL A 309 10.51 22.02 19.73
N ARG A 310 10.85 23.16 19.13
CA ARG A 310 10.91 24.44 19.85
C ARG A 310 9.53 24.85 20.36
N ASN A 311 8.50 24.70 19.54
CA ASN A 311 7.12 25.04 19.90
C ASN A 311 6.52 24.08 20.94
N GLY A 312 6.97 22.83 21.00
CA GLY A 312 6.52 21.82 21.96
C GLY A 312 7.21 21.87 23.32
N SER A 313 8.24 22.71 23.48
CA SER A 313 9.02 22.86 24.71
C SER A 313 8.53 23.97 25.65
N ASP A 314 7.48 24.71 25.23
CA ASP A 314 6.75 25.72 26.01
C ASP A 314 5.46 25.13 26.62
#